data_AF-A0A645EVB8-F1
#
_entry.id   AF-A0A645EVB8-F1
#
_cell.length_a   1.000
_cell.length_b   1.000
_cell.length_c   1.000
_cell.angle_alpha   90.00
_cell.angle_beta   90.00
_cell.angle_gamma   90.00
#
_symmetry.space_group_name_H-M   'P 1'
#
loop_
_entity.id
_entity.type
_entity.pdbx_description
1 polymer ?
#
loop_
_entity_poly.entity_id
_entity_poly.type
_entity_poly.pdbx_seq_one_letter_code
_entity_poly.pdbx_strand_id
1 'polypeptide(L)'
;MPVDLKALLVGEDIAADALGNTANPNKVANPDNLKFSEKMRTLFIGEDSGQHVNNFLWAYHIDTKQLSRVMSIPAGGESTGLHAVDEINGWTYIMSNFQHAGDWGGIHANVKTQLDPLIKANYKDKFGSAVGYITASPAQMKLSAK
;
A
#
# COMPACT_ATOMS: atom_id res chain seq x y z
N MET A 1 25.95 4.46 16.83
CA MET A 1 24.53 4.65 16.48
C MET A 1 24.43 5.87 15.60
N PRO A 2 23.70 5.85 14.46
CA PRO A 2 23.38 7.09 13.76
C PRO A 2 22.63 8.00 14.74
N VAL A 3 23.07 9.25 14.89
CA VAL A 3 22.44 10.24 15.80
C VAL A 3 21.61 11.28 15.05
N ASP A 4 21.77 11.36 13.73
CA ASP A 4 21.00 12.24 12.87
C ASP A 4 20.05 11.41 11.99
N LEU A 5 18.76 11.60 12.21
CA LEU A 5 17.69 11.02 11.41
C LEU A 5 17.02 12.13 10.61
N LYS A 6 16.84 11.89 9.31
CA LYS A 6 16.02 12.72 8.43
C LYS A 6 14.95 11.85 7.80
N ALA A 7 13.69 12.27 7.91
CA ALA A 7 12.59 11.57 7.27
C ALA A 7 12.78 11.56 5.75
N LEU A 8 12.71 10.37 5.15
CA LEU A 8 12.78 10.17 3.70
C LEU A 8 11.47 10.58 3.03
N LEU A 9 10.35 10.15 3.61
CA LEU A 9 9.00 10.38 3.15
C LEU A 9 8.11 10.68 4.36
N VAL A 10 7.22 11.66 4.23
CA VAL A 10 6.32 12.09 5.32
C VAL A 10 4.91 12.16 4.76
N GLY A 11 3.96 11.66 5.55
CA GLY A 11 2.53 11.82 5.31
C GLY A 11 2.04 13.25 5.50
N GLU A 12 0.73 13.42 5.57
CA GLU A 12 0.09 14.70 5.90
C GLU A 12 -1.21 14.41 6.64
N ASP A 13 -1.31 14.89 7.87
CA ASP A 13 -2.57 14.85 8.61
C ASP A 13 -3.57 15.84 8.03
N ILE A 14 -4.84 15.48 8.04
CA ILE A 14 -5.96 16.33 7.60
C ILE A 14 -7.09 16.28 8.62
N ALA A 15 -7.97 17.28 8.59
CA ALA A 15 -9.29 17.11 9.18
C ALA A 15 -10.03 15.98 8.45
N ALA A 16 -10.87 15.24 9.17
CA ALA A 16 -11.62 14.13 8.60
C ALA A 16 -12.31 14.52 7.28
N ASP A 17 -11.98 13.83 6.19
CA ASP A 17 -12.57 14.07 4.89
C ASP A 17 -13.99 13.45 4.78
N ALA A 18 -14.62 13.56 3.60
CA ALA A 18 -15.96 13.03 3.38
C ALA A 18 -16.08 11.51 3.59
N LEU A 19 -14.99 10.75 3.39
CA LEU A 19 -14.96 9.31 3.61
C LEU A 19 -14.61 8.97 5.06
N GLY A 20 -13.93 9.87 5.76
CA GLY A 20 -13.50 9.75 7.14
C GLY A 20 -11.98 9.81 7.33
N ASN A 21 -11.18 9.87 6.25
CA ASN A 21 -9.71 9.85 6.36
C ASN A 21 -9.22 11.03 7.20
N THR A 22 -8.30 10.78 8.13
CA THR A 22 -7.60 11.79 8.94
C THR A 22 -6.13 11.97 8.52
N ALA A 23 -5.68 11.18 7.53
CA ALA A 23 -4.47 11.44 6.76
C ALA A 23 -4.83 11.65 5.28
N ASN A 24 -4.04 12.46 4.58
CA ASN A 24 -4.23 12.77 3.18
C ASN A 24 -4.11 11.47 2.36
N PRO A 25 -5.18 10.99 1.71
CA PRO A 25 -5.16 9.72 1.02
C PRO A 25 -4.12 9.68 -0.12
N ASN A 26 -3.69 10.83 -0.64
CA ASN A 26 -2.66 10.92 -1.69
C ASN A 26 -1.21 10.85 -1.18
N LYS A 27 -1.02 10.59 0.12
CA LYS A 27 0.30 10.41 0.76
C LYS A 27 0.27 9.15 1.64
N VAL A 28 1.45 8.75 2.09
CA VAL A 28 1.60 7.59 2.98
C VAL A 28 1.12 7.92 4.40
N ALA A 29 0.41 7.00 5.05
CA ALA A 29 0.06 7.04 6.47
C ALA A 29 0.41 5.72 7.15
N ASN A 30 0.97 5.78 8.37
CA ASN A 30 1.41 4.63 9.19
C ASN A 30 2.01 3.47 8.37
N PRO A 31 3.16 3.68 7.71
CA PRO A 31 3.82 2.60 6.98
C PRO A 31 4.25 1.49 7.95
N ASP A 32 3.96 0.25 7.60
CA ASP A 32 4.36 -0.94 8.36
C ASP A 32 5.33 -1.78 7.51
N ASN A 33 4.81 -2.33 6.41
CA ASN A 33 5.53 -3.28 5.56
C ASN A 33 6.44 -2.54 4.58
N LEU A 34 7.74 -2.87 4.55
CA LEU A 34 8.71 -2.25 3.66
C LEU A 34 9.49 -3.28 2.83
N LYS A 35 9.66 -3.00 1.54
CA LYS A 35 10.56 -3.75 0.67
C LYS A 35 11.25 -2.84 -0.32
N PHE A 36 12.57 -2.81 -0.28
CA PHE A 36 13.37 -2.09 -1.27
C PHE A 36 13.82 -3.02 -2.39
N SER A 37 13.67 -2.59 -3.64
CA SER A 37 14.36 -3.17 -4.79
C SER A 37 15.50 -2.24 -5.19
N GLU A 38 16.73 -2.69 -4.98
CA GLU A 38 17.93 -1.92 -5.34
C GLU A 38 17.98 -1.65 -6.84
N LYS A 39 17.60 -2.63 -7.65
CA LYS A 39 17.62 -2.54 -9.10
C LYS A 39 16.61 -1.54 -9.64
N MET A 40 15.38 -1.59 -9.12
CA MET A 40 14.33 -0.63 -9.50
C MET A 40 14.48 0.72 -8.80
N ARG A 41 15.40 0.85 -7.85
CA ARG A 41 15.56 2.02 -6.97
C ARG A 41 14.23 2.45 -6.36
N THR A 42 13.41 1.47 -5.98
CA THR A 42 12.03 1.67 -5.55
C THR A 42 11.82 1.03 -4.18
N LEU A 43 11.33 1.84 -3.25
CA LEU A 43 10.84 1.42 -1.95
C LEU A 43 9.34 1.16 -2.05
N PHE A 44 8.93 -0.09 -1.88
CA PHE A 44 7.54 -0.46 -1.72
C PHE A 44 7.13 -0.34 -0.25
N ILE A 45 5.95 0.20 0.00
CA ILE A 45 5.46 0.58 1.33
C ILE A 45 4.00 0.15 1.47
N GLY A 46 3.74 -0.85 2.32
CA GLY A 46 2.39 -1.23 2.75
C GLY A 46 2.00 -0.46 4.00
N GLU A 47 0.76 0.04 4.02
CA GLU A 47 0.20 0.76 5.17
C GLU A 47 -0.59 -0.18 6.10
N ASP A 48 -0.43 0.06 7.40
CA ASP A 48 -1.37 -0.35 8.46
C ASP A 48 -1.79 0.91 9.23
N SER A 49 -2.65 1.70 8.58
CA SER A 49 -3.10 2.99 9.11
C SER A 49 -4.50 2.90 9.70
N GLY A 50 -4.64 3.48 10.89
CA GLY A 50 -5.91 3.89 11.47
C GLY A 50 -6.39 5.27 11.01
N GLN A 51 -5.65 5.95 10.13
CA GLN A 51 -5.94 7.29 9.62
C GLN A 51 -6.46 7.28 8.17
N HIS A 52 -6.32 6.16 7.45
CA HIS A 52 -7.00 5.93 6.17
C HIS A 52 -8.17 4.94 6.36
N VAL A 53 -9.30 5.22 5.71
CA VAL A 53 -10.49 4.35 5.69
C VAL A 53 -10.20 3.00 5.01
N ASN A 54 -9.27 3.01 4.06
CA ASN A 54 -8.71 1.83 3.43
C ASN A 54 -7.21 2.06 3.18
N ASN A 55 -6.40 1.05 3.44
CA ASN A 55 -4.95 1.16 3.30
C ASN A 55 -4.47 0.96 1.86
N PHE A 56 -3.23 1.37 1.61
CA PHE A 56 -2.61 1.33 0.29
C PHE A 56 -1.28 0.59 0.28
N LEU A 57 -0.92 0.07 -0.90
CA LEU A 57 0.47 -0.26 -1.24
C LEU A 57 1.01 0.86 -2.14
N TRP A 58 2.16 1.41 -1.76
CA TRP A 58 2.84 2.45 -2.49
C TRP A 58 4.15 1.95 -3.10
N ALA A 59 4.56 2.58 -4.19
CA ALA A 59 5.88 2.48 -4.80
C ALA A 59 6.52 3.87 -4.82
N TYR A 60 7.61 4.04 -4.07
CA TYR A 60 8.37 5.27 -3.98
C TYR A 60 9.74 5.11 -4.66
N HIS A 61 9.95 5.77 -5.78
CA HIS A 61 11.24 5.74 -6.47
C HIS A 61 12.20 6.76 -5.83
N ILE A 62 13.34 6.29 -5.30
CA ILE A 62 14.18 7.11 -4.40
C ILE A 62 14.93 8.26 -5.10
N ASP A 63 15.27 8.12 -6.39
CA ASP A 63 15.97 9.18 -7.12
C ASP A 63 15.02 10.28 -7.60
N THR A 64 13.93 9.90 -8.26
CA THR A 64 12.93 10.82 -8.81
C THR A 64 11.97 11.35 -7.75
N LYS A 65 11.93 10.70 -6.58
CA LYS A 65 11.00 10.97 -5.48
C LYS A 65 9.53 10.80 -5.85
N GLN A 66 9.25 10.08 -6.94
CA GLN A 66 7.89 9.80 -7.36
C GLN A 66 7.25 8.80 -6.40
N LEU A 67 6.11 9.17 -5.83
CA LEU A 67 5.25 8.29 -5.04
C LEU A 67 4.06 7.87 -5.89
N SER A 68 3.89 6.57 -6.10
CA SER A 68 2.78 6.00 -6.88
C SER A 68 1.98 5.03 -6.03
N ARG A 69 0.65 5.17 -6.00
CA ARG A 69 -0.24 4.17 -5.41
C ARG A 69 -0.35 3.00 -6.39
N VAL A 70 -0.02 1.79 -5.96
CA VAL A 70 -0.06 0.59 -6.81
C VAL A 70 -1.16 -0.39 -6.41
N MET A 71 -1.68 -0.29 -5.20
CA MET A 71 -2.82 -1.09 -4.74
C MET A 71 -3.66 -0.32 -3.72
N SER A 72 -4.97 -0.58 -3.71
CA SER A 72 -5.88 -0.20 -2.62
C SER A 72 -6.48 -1.46 -2.01
N ILE A 73 -6.48 -1.53 -0.69
CA ILE A 73 -7.01 -2.64 0.09
C ILE A 73 -8.50 -2.41 0.39
N PRO A 74 -9.33 -3.44 0.68
CA PRO A 74 -10.66 -3.22 1.24
C PRO A 74 -10.65 -2.36 2.51
N ALA A 75 -11.72 -1.60 2.75
CA ALA A 75 -11.84 -0.74 3.93
C ALA A 75 -11.71 -1.53 5.24
N GLY A 76 -11.07 -0.90 6.24
CA GLY A 76 -10.74 -1.54 7.52
C GLY A 76 -9.66 -2.63 7.45
N GLY A 77 -9.06 -2.89 6.28
CA GLY A 77 -7.93 -3.81 6.12
C GLY A 77 -6.59 -3.08 6.01
N GLU A 78 -5.50 -3.79 6.30
CA GLU A 78 -4.11 -3.34 6.09
C GLU A 78 -3.49 -3.93 4.81
N SER A 79 -2.45 -3.28 4.27
CA SER A 79 -1.65 -3.82 3.17
C SER A 79 -0.40 -4.52 3.72
N THR A 80 -0.34 -5.85 3.60
CA THR A 80 0.72 -6.66 4.23
C THR A 80 1.32 -7.69 3.26
N GLY A 81 2.13 -8.61 3.80
CA GLY A 81 2.73 -9.73 3.07
C GLY A 81 3.62 -9.28 1.90
N LEU A 82 4.26 -8.12 2.06
CA LEU A 82 4.94 -7.44 0.97
C LEU A 82 6.26 -8.13 0.62
N HIS A 83 6.31 -8.72 -0.58
CA HIS A 83 7.56 -9.17 -1.18
C HIS A 83 7.64 -8.70 -2.63
N ALA A 84 8.73 -8.03 -2.99
CA ALA A 84 9.02 -7.68 -4.37
C ALA A 84 10.23 -8.51 -4.83
N VAL A 85 10.08 -9.18 -5.98
CA VAL A 85 11.17 -9.83 -6.68
C VAL A 85 11.24 -9.25 -8.08
N ASP A 86 12.37 -8.63 -8.40
CA ASP A 86 12.69 -8.14 -9.72
C ASP A 86 13.36 -9.23 -10.58
N GLU A 87 13.05 -9.21 -11.88
CA GLU A 87 13.71 -9.97 -12.96
C GLU A 87 13.61 -11.50 -12.94
N ILE A 88 12.52 -12.05 -12.42
CA ILE A 88 12.21 -13.46 -12.67
C ILE A 88 11.79 -13.59 -14.14
N ASN A 89 12.71 -14.07 -14.97
CA ASN A 89 12.52 -14.22 -16.43
C ASN A 89 12.07 -12.93 -17.13
N GLY A 90 12.61 -11.78 -16.71
CA GLY A 90 12.28 -10.48 -17.29
C GLY A 90 11.00 -9.82 -16.76
N TRP A 91 10.40 -10.36 -15.71
CA TRP A 91 9.21 -9.82 -15.05
C TRP A 91 9.50 -9.39 -13.62
N THR A 92 8.78 -8.37 -13.17
CA THR A 92 8.72 -7.98 -11.76
C THR A 92 7.42 -8.48 -11.16
N TYR A 93 7.52 -9.05 -9.96
CA TYR A 93 6.39 -9.50 -9.16
C TYR A 93 6.44 -8.82 -7.80
N ILE A 94 5.33 -8.17 -7.44
CA ILE A 94 5.11 -7.60 -6.11
C ILE A 94 4.00 -8.45 -5.47
N MET A 95 4.41 -9.43 -4.68
CA MET A 95 3.50 -10.19 -3.82
C MET A 95 2.95 -9.26 -2.75
N SER A 96 1.64 -9.35 -2.54
CA SER A 96 0.97 -8.65 -1.45
C SER A 96 -0.34 -9.35 -1.11
N ASN A 97 -0.82 -9.09 0.10
CA ASN A 97 -2.12 -9.49 0.58
C ASN A 97 -2.69 -8.38 1.46
N PHE A 98 -3.89 -8.63 1.99
CA PHE A 98 -4.44 -7.79 3.03
C PHE A 98 -4.85 -8.58 4.26
N GLN A 99 -4.81 -7.97 5.44
CA GLN A 99 -5.38 -8.58 6.65
C GLN A 99 -6.67 -7.85 7.05
N HIS A 100 -7.53 -8.57 7.79
CA HIS A 100 -8.67 -8.06 8.56
C HIS A 100 -9.59 -7.04 7.85
N ALA A 101 -9.94 -7.29 6.58
CA ALA A 101 -10.93 -6.46 5.87
C ALA A 101 -12.23 -6.32 6.68
N GLY A 102 -12.68 -5.08 6.85
CA GLY A 102 -13.84 -4.74 7.67
C GLY A 102 -13.58 -4.72 9.18
N ASP A 103 -12.34 -4.51 9.62
CA ASP A 103 -12.06 -4.16 11.01
C ASP A 103 -12.48 -2.69 11.28
N TRP A 104 -13.71 -2.54 11.73
CA TRP A 104 -14.38 -1.25 11.76
C TRP A 104 -14.06 -0.43 13.00
N GLY A 105 -13.15 0.54 12.87
CA GLY A 105 -13.00 1.68 13.78
C GLY A 105 -14.00 2.84 13.51
N GLY A 106 -13.97 3.86 14.37
CA GLY A 106 -14.83 5.05 14.25
C GLY A 106 -14.64 5.86 12.96
N ILE A 107 -13.46 5.79 12.36
CA ILE A 107 -13.12 6.42 11.07
C ILE A 107 -14.02 5.94 9.91
N HIS A 108 -14.58 4.74 10.01
CA HIS A 108 -15.37 4.13 8.95
C HIS A 108 -16.87 4.47 8.99
N ALA A 109 -17.31 5.35 9.91
CA ALA A 109 -18.74 5.65 10.12
C ALA A 109 -19.48 6.06 8.83
N ASN A 110 -18.80 6.78 7.94
CA ASN A 110 -19.39 7.29 6.69
C ASN A 110 -19.56 6.22 5.61
N VAL A 111 -18.81 5.11 5.68
CA VAL A 111 -18.77 4.09 4.61
C VAL A 111 -19.30 2.73 5.05
N LYS A 112 -19.30 2.45 6.36
CA LYS A 112 -19.57 1.11 6.92
C LYS A 112 -20.93 0.54 6.47
N THR A 113 -21.98 1.35 6.49
CA THR A 113 -23.34 0.90 6.10
C THR A 113 -23.36 0.34 4.68
N GLN A 114 -22.61 0.96 3.77
CA GLN A 114 -22.54 0.54 2.37
C GLN A 114 -21.56 -0.62 2.17
N LEU A 115 -20.42 -0.62 2.85
CA LEU A 115 -19.34 -1.56 2.60
C LEU A 115 -19.44 -2.88 3.39
N ASP A 116 -20.02 -2.88 4.59
CA ASP A 116 -20.08 -4.10 5.43
C ASP A 116 -20.76 -5.29 4.73
N PRO A 117 -21.92 -5.13 4.04
CA PRO A 117 -22.52 -6.24 3.31
C PRO A 117 -21.62 -6.78 2.19
N LEU A 118 -20.89 -5.89 1.51
CA LEU A 118 -19.99 -6.25 0.41
C LEU A 118 -18.75 -6.99 0.92
N ILE A 119 -18.15 -6.51 2.01
CA ILE A 119 -17.00 -7.17 2.64
C ILE A 119 -17.39 -8.56 3.12
N LYS A 120 -18.54 -8.70 3.80
CA LYS A 120 -19.01 -10.00 4.29
C LYS A 120 -19.24 -11.00 3.15
N ALA A 121 -19.85 -10.53 2.06
CA ALA A 121 -20.13 -11.37 0.89
C ALA A 121 -18.84 -11.84 0.19
N ASN A 122 -17.82 -10.98 0.09
CA ASN A 122 -16.60 -11.30 -0.68
C ASN A 122 -15.49 -11.94 0.17
N TYR A 123 -15.50 -11.77 1.49
CA TYR A 123 -14.38 -12.16 2.37
C TYR A 123 -14.82 -13.02 3.56
N LYS A 124 -15.66 -14.04 3.29
CA LYS A 124 -16.06 -15.07 4.27
C LYS A 124 -16.55 -14.47 5.60
N ASP A 125 -17.51 -13.55 5.53
CA ASP A 125 -18.03 -12.83 6.71
C ASP A 125 -16.93 -12.14 7.54
N LYS A 126 -15.94 -11.54 6.84
CA LYS A 126 -14.73 -10.90 7.38
C LYS A 126 -13.63 -11.84 7.90
N PHE A 127 -13.80 -13.16 7.79
CA PHE A 127 -12.78 -14.15 8.13
C PHE A 127 -11.93 -14.60 6.93
N GLY A 128 -12.03 -13.91 5.80
CA GLY A 128 -11.30 -14.19 4.56
C GLY A 128 -10.33 -13.07 4.19
N SER A 129 -9.28 -13.46 3.47
CA SER A 129 -8.28 -12.56 2.87
C SER A 129 -7.96 -13.04 1.46
N ALA A 130 -7.41 -12.16 0.62
CA ALA A 130 -6.83 -12.53 -0.66
C ALA A 130 -5.31 -12.38 -0.63
N VAL A 131 -4.63 -13.34 -1.23
CA VAL A 131 -3.17 -13.33 -1.46
C VAL A 131 -2.94 -13.34 -2.96
N GLY A 132 -2.06 -12.48 -3.45
CA GLY A 132 -1.78 -12.40 -4.87
C GLY A 132 -0.50 -11.64 -5.18
N TYR A 133 -0.39 -11.22 -6.44
CA TYR A 133 0.72 -10.41 -6.90
C TYR A 133 0.26 -9.36 -7.91
N ILE A 134 0.97 -8.24 -7.90
CA ILE A 134 0.96 -7.26 -9.00
C ILE A 134 2.16 -7.62 -9.88
N THR A 135 1.90 -7.86 -11.16
CA THR A 135 2.96 -7.95 -12.15
C THR A 135 2.89 -6.74 -13.06
N ALA A 136 4.04 -6.25 -13.45
CA ALA A 136 4.16 -5.22 -14.46
C ALA A 136 5.17 -5.70 -15.49
N SER A 137 5.05 -5.22 -16.73
CA SER A 137 5.99 -5.52 -17.80
C SER A 137 7.14 -4.51 -17.96
N PRO A 138 7.62 -3.72 -16.97
CA PRO A 138 8.75 -2.86 -17.25
C PRO A 138 9.97 -3.77 -17.48
N ALA A 139 10.12 -4.22 -18.72
CA ALA A 139 11.41 -4.52 -19.27
C ALA A 139 12.22 -3.27 -19.03
N GLN A 140 13.26 -3.43 -18.22
CA GLN A 140 14.32 -2.46 -18.03
C GLN A 140 14.62 -1.76 -19.37
N MET A 141 14.84 -0.44 -19.36
CA MET A 141 15.42 0.23 -20.53
C MET A 141 16.70 -0.53 -20.91
N LYS A 142 16.66 -1.28 -22.02
CA LYS A 142 17.86 -1.89 -22.59
C LYS A 142 18.63 -0.75 -23.23
N LEU A 143 19.73 -0.34 -22.60
CA LEU A 143 20.73 0.46 -23.31
C LEU A 143 21.29 -0.46 -24.40
N SER A 144 20.96 -0.17 -25.66
CA SER A 144 21.63 -0.80 -26.79
C SER A 144 23.11 -0.43 -26.71
N ALA A 145 23.99 -1.42 -26.55
CA ALA A 145 25.41 -1.20 -26.76
C ALA A 145 25.62 -0.69 -28.20
N LYS A 146 26.35 0.42 -28.35
CA LYS A 146 26.86 0.87 -29.64
C LYS A 146 27.98 -0.04 -30.11
#